data_AF-A0A4Z0YQR0-F1
#
_entry.id   AF-A0A4Z0YQR0-F1
#
_cell.length_a   1.000
_cell.length_b   1.000
_cell.length_c   1.000
_cell.angle_alpha   90.00
_cell.angle_beta   90.00
_cell.angle_gamma   90.00
#
_symmetry.space_group_name_H-M   'P 1'
#
loop_
_entity.id
_entity.type
_entity.pdbx_description
1 polymer ?
#
loop_
_entity_poly.entity_id
_entity_poly.type
_entity_poly.pdbx_seq_one_letter_code
_entity_poly.pdbx_strand_id
1 'polypeptide(L)'
;MGFDIVSFNITYDIFADWGKHGTGTENLAWYPTDFLRDVRTVPCHSHNDYWRRVPLFSALRAGCTGVEADVWLFGNDSELYVGHDRASLTAYRNFQALYVNPLVEILEQNNPQTPFYNASGTRRRGVFNTNPDQTLVLLVDLKTDGTKTLAQVQAQLEPLRSGNWLTYVEGGVVYKRPVTVVGTGRTPFDTLMQNSTYRDIFFDAPLNEFYEDPNVPSTDEEDGPFVYNSTNSFYASVDFMRTIGSVWSNLDRNQLRLIRGQIRGAHKRGLQVRYWNTPAWPVSLRNKIWHTLVAEGADILNVDDLKAATRKRCMSAKTALVTGATGFLGRQVVRAFERGDWNVKGTGYSRADGSTILKIDLAKPNEVEATLDKVKPNVVVHCAANRFPDKCDNDPEGTRALNVTATESLASLCASRDILLIYISTDYVFPGKPGDAPYAADAPQQPTNLYGQTKLDGEHAVLNVFEKANKPRLGIVLRVPVLYGDAEVPAESAVNVLMDSVWKVQEPDATMKMDHWALRYPTNTEDVGRVCHDVAAKYLDTDDRSALPQILQFSSEDKFTKYEICQTFGEIMGLPITGIKPNTEGNDPNATVQRPYDCHLSTAALKQIGVDVSTQDFVGWWRWHVRAFRK
;
A
#
# COMPACT_ATOMS: atom_id res chain seq x y z
N MET A 1 58.62 9.47 -25.48
CA MET A 1 57.82 9.93 -24.33
C MET A 1 56.42 9.39 -24.53
N GLY A 2 56.13 8.22 -23.96
CA GLY A 2 54.79 7.64 -23.98
C GLY A 2 53.93 8.33 -22.92
N PHE A 3 52.72 8.70 -23.31
CA PHE A 3 51.66 9.02 -22.37
C PHE A 3 50.76 7.80 -22.27
N ASP A 4 50.82 7.12 -21.13
CA ASP A 4 49.87 6.08 -20.76
C ASP A 4 48.48 6.70 -20.60
N ILE A 5 47.56 6.32 -21.47
CA ILE A 5 46.13 6.55 -21.27
C ILE A 5 45.68 5.49 -20.28
N VAL A 6 45.59 5.86 -19.00
CA VAL A 6 44.96 5.05 -17.96
C VAL A 6 43.49 4.90 -18.33
N SER A 7 43.12 3.72 -18.82
CA SER A 7 41.75 3.33 -19.06
C SER A 7 41.07 3.07 -17.71
N PHE A 8 40.29 4.03 -17.22
CA PHE A 8 39.41 3.81 -16.08
C PHE A 8 38.18 3.02 -16.53
N ASN A 9 38.29 1.69 -16.55
CA ASN A 9 37.12 0.81 -16.49
C ASN A 9 36.58 0.84 -15.05
N ILE A 10 35.75 1.84 -14.75
CA ILE A 10 34.89 1.78 -13.57
C ILE A 10 33.55 1.26 -14.08
N THR A 11 33.40 -0.06 -14.12
CA THR A 11 32.08 -0.69 -14.21
C THR A 11 31.35 -0.38 -12.92
N TYR A 12 30.27 0.40 -13.00
CA TYR A 12 29.42 0.71 -11.86
C TYR A 12 28.66 -0.56 -11.47
N ASP A 13 29.18 -1.30 -10.51
CA ASP A 13 28.56 -2.52 -9.99
C ASP A 13 27.52 -2.14 -8.93
N ILE A 14 26.25 -2.11 -9.35
CA ILE A 14 25.12 -1.74 -8.51
C ILE A 14 24.93 -2.69 -7.32
N PHE A 15 25.43 -3.92 -7.40
CA PHE A 15 25.36 -4.89 -6.33
C PHE A 15 26.52 -4.76 -5.35
N ALA A 16 27.72 -4.42 -5.83
CA ALA A 16 28.84 -4.06 -4.96
C ALA A 16 28.53 -2.85 -4.06
N ASP A 17 27.65 -1.96 -4.52
CA ASP A 17 27.20 -0.74 -3.83
C ASP A 17 25.78 -0.83 -3.25
N TRP A 18 25.22 -2.05 -3.20
CA TRP A 18 23.87 -2.31 -2.69
C TRP A 18 23.70 -1.94 -1.22
N GLY A 19 22.64 -1.20 -0.88
CA GLY A 19 22.35 -0.78 0.50
C GLY A 19 23.21 0.37 1.02
N LYS A 20 24.22 0.84 0.27
CA LYS A 20 25.11 1.92 0.71
C LYS A 20 24.47 3.30 0.54
N HIS A 21 24.77 4.23 1.44
CA HIS A 21 24.24 5.60 1.41
C HIS A 21 24.66 6.36 0.13
N GLY A 22 23.72 6.99 -0.57
CA GLY A 22 23.99 7.81 -1.76
C GLY A 22 23.96 7.07 -3.09
N THR A 23 23.55 5.80 -3.12
CA THR A 23 23.52 4.95 -4.34
C THR A 23 22.11 4.77 -4.93
N GLY A 24 21.05 5.11 -4.20
CA GLY A 24 19.66 4.87 -4.61
C GLY A 24 19.08 3.55 -4.14
N THR A 25 19.91 2.72 -3.52
CA THR A 25 19.54 1.42 -2.94
C THR A 25 19.65 1.45 -1.41
N GLU A 26 19.77 2.62 -0.78
CA GLU A 26 20.01 2.81 0.66
C GLU A 26 18.97 2.11 1.55
N ASN A 27 17.73 2.02 1.07
CA ASN A 27 16.60 1.39 1.75
C ASN A 27 16.37 -0.08 1.34
N LEU A 28 17.34 -0.72 0.69
CA LEU A 28 17.27 -2.08 0.16
C LEU A 28 18.29 -3.03 0.80
N ALA A 29 18.89 -2.66 1.93
CA ALA A 29 20.10 -3.23 2.51
C ALA A 29 20.02 -4.67 3.08
N TRP A 30 19.15 -5.55 2.56
CA TRP A 30 19.10 -6.99 2.88
C TRP A 30 19.51 -7.82 1.63
N TYR A 31 19.51 -9.16 1.71
CA TYR A 31 20.07 -10.06 0.68
C TYR A 31 19.69 -9.62 -0.75
N PRO A 32 20.61 -9.67 -1.76
CA PRO A 32 20.40 -9.04 -3.07
C PRO A 32 19.10 -9.37 -3.83
N THR A 33 18.45 -10.50 -3.53
CA THR A 33 17.15 -10.89 -4.11
C THR A 33 15.93 -10.75 -3.18
N ASP A 34 16.13 -10.37 -1.90
CA ASP A 34 15.03 -10.22 -0.93
C ASP A 34 14.07 -9.07 -1.31
N PHE A 35 14.51 -8.09 -2.09
CA PHE A 35 13.65 -6.97 -2.52
C PHE A 35 12.47 -7.42 -3.40
N LEU A 36 12.51 -8.65 -3.95
CA LEU A 36 11.44 -9.26 -4.75
C LEU A 36 10.66 -10.35 -4.00
N ARG A 37 11.02 -10.66 -2.74
CA ARG A 37 10.46 -11.78 -1.97
C ARG A 37 8.94 -11.70 -1.82
N ASP A 38 8.41 -10.51 -1.56
CA ASP A 38 6.98 -10.28 -1.31
C ASP A 38 6.27 -9.52 -2.44
N VAL A 39 6.97 -9.31 -3.56
CA VAL A 39 6.43 -8.57 -4.71
C VAL A 39 5.46 -9.47 -5.46
N ARG A 40 4.19 -9.05 -5.55
CA ARG A 40 3.20 -9.68 -6.43
C ARG A 40 3.27 -9.07 -7.82
N THR A 41 3.24 -9.91 -8.84
CA THR A 41 3.26 -9.48 -10.24
C THR A 41 1.95 -8.79 -10.62
N VAL A 42 2.05 -7.66 -11.30
CA VAL A 42 0.95 -6.88 -11.86
C VAL A 42 1.14 -6.79 -13.37
N PRO A 43 0.11 -7.05 -14.20
CA PRO A 43 0.18 -6.94 -15.66
C PRO A 43 0.32 -5.47 -16.13
N CYS A 44 1.45 -4.85 -15.78
CA CYS A 44 1.80 -3.50 -16.18
C CYS A 44 3.15 -3.46 -16.86
N HIS A 45 3.29 -2.49 -17.76
CA HIS A 45 4.51 -2.15 -18.45
C HIS A 45 5.01 -0.80 -17.94
N SER A 46 6.19 -0.82 -17.32
CA SER A 46 6.85 0.38 -16.82
C SER A 46 7.45 1.16 -17.98
N HIS A 47 6.67 2.10 -18.50
CA HIS A 47 7.08 2.99 -19.59
C HIS A 47 8.04 4.05 -19.06
N ASN A 48 9.01 4.45 -19.89
CA ASN A 48 9.97 5.50 -19.54
C ASN A 48 10.66 5.25 -18.17
N ASP A 49 10.88 3.98 -17.80
CA ASP A 49 11.37 3.61 -16.48
C ASP A 49 12.75 4.20 -16.18
N TYR A 50 13.52 4.44 -17.22
CA TYR A 50 14.83 5.07 -17.20
C TYR A 50 14.84 6.48 -16.57
N TRP A 51 13.72 7.22 -16.48
CA TRP A 51 13.65 8.47 -15.70
C TRP A 51 13.88 8.28 -14.19
N ARG A 52 13.81 7.03 -13.71
CA ARG A 52 14.03 6.68 -12.32
C ARG A 52 15.51 6.45 -12.05
N ARG A 53 15.88 6.59 -10.78
CA ARG A 53 17.27 6.40 -10.32
C ARG A 53 17.80 4.99 -10.60
N VAL A 54 16.95 3.98 -10.43
CA VAL A 54 17.22 2.56 -10.70
C VAL A 54 16.07 1.98 -11.55
N PRO A 55 16.14 2.07 -12.89
CA PRO A 55 15.00 1.86 -13.79
C PRO A 55 14.32 0.49 -13.62
N LEU A 56 15.08 -0.57 -13.92
CA LEU A 56 14.65 -1.96 -13.80
C LEU A 56 14.15 -2.28 -12.39
N PHE A 57 14.93 -1.97 -11.37
CA PHE A 57 14.59 -2.29 -9.97
C PHE A 57 13.31 -1.60 -9.50
N SER A 58 13.05 -0.36 -9.95
CA SER A 58 11.82 0.36 -9.59
C SER A 58 10.59 -0.31 -10.18
N ALA A 59 10.67 -0.76 -11.43
CA ALA A 59 9.61 -1.50 -12.10
C ALA A 59 9.35 -2.86 -11.45
N LEU A 60 10.42 -3.62 -11.20
CA LEU A 60 10.33 -4.93 -10.57
C LEU A 60 9.77 -4.82 -9.15
N ARG A 61 10.21 -3.85 -8.34
CA ARG A 61 9.67 -3.61 -6.99
C ARG A 61 8.19 -3.26 -7.01
N ALA A 62 7.74 -2.55 -8.03
CA ALA A 62 6.33 -2.27 -8.20
C ALA A 62 5.53 -3.53 -8.60
N GLY A 63 6.18 -4.55 -9.17
CA GLY A 63 5.56 -5.77 -9.65
C GLY A 63 5.27 -5.78 -11.15
N CYS A 64 5.69 -4.77 -11.91
CA CYS A 64 5.40 -4.72 -13.35
C CYS A 64 6.11 -5.83 -14.13
N THR A 65 5.35 -6.53 -14.96
CA THR A 65 5.83 -7.65 -15.78
C THR A 65 6.46 -7.20 -17.10
N GLY A 66 6.58 -5.90 -17.34
CA GLY A 66 7.32 -5.35 -18.47
C GLY A 66 8.08 -4.07 -18.15
N VAL A 67 9.21 -3.86 -18.81
CA VAL A 67 10.08 -2.67 -18.75
C VAL A 67 10.49 -2.24 -20.16
N GLU A 68 10.86 -0.98 -20.31
CA GLU A 68 11.19 -0.37 -21.61
C GLU A 68 12.60 0.19 -21.64
N ALA A 69 13.32 -0.04 -22.73
CA ALA A 69 14.61 0.58 -23.00
C ALA A 69 14.55 1.36 -24.32
N ASP A 70 14.58 2.70 -24.23
CA ASP A 70 14.71 3.59 -25.37
C ASP A 70 16.17 3.67 -25.80
N VAL A 71 16.56 2.89 -26.82
CA VAL A 71 17.96 2.73 -27.22
C VAL A 71 18.35 3.62 -28.40
N TRP A 72 19.52 4.23 -28.28
CA TRP A 72 20.13 5.10 -29.28
C TRP A 72 21.53 4.61 -29.64
N LEU A 73 21.79 4.50 -30.93
CA LEU A 73 23.09 4.17 -31.51
C LEU A 73 23.62 5.36 -32.33
N PHE A 74 24.85 5.80 -32.05
CA PHE A 74 25.48 6.91 -32.76
C PHE A 74 26.79 6.50 -33.44
N GLY A 75 27.03 7.05 -34.62
CA GLY A 75 28.28 6.86 -35.35
C GLY A 75 28.58 5.39 -35.65
N ASN A 76 29.83 4.99 -35.38
CA ASN A 76 30.31 3.60 -35.46
C ASN A 76 30.53 3.01 -34.05
N ASP A 77 29.89 3.58 -33.03
CA ASP A 77 29.97 3.06 -31.67
C ASP A 77 29.30 1.68 -31.59
N SER A 78 29.76 0.83 -30.66
CA SER A 78 29.08 -0.41 -30.27
C SER A 78 28.15 -0.22 -29.07
N GLU A 79 28.21 0.96 -28.44
CA GLU A 79 27.43 1.27 -27.25
C GLU A 79 25.99 1.69 -27.57
N LEU A 80 25.06 1.21 -26.75
CA LEU A 80 23.63 1.55 -26.85
C LEU A 80 23.25 2.44 -25.67
N TYR A 81 23.12 3.73 -25.93
CA TYR A 81 22.72 4.70 -24.91
C TYR A 81 21.22 4.64 -24.67
N VAL A 82 20.78 4.82 -23.42
CA VAL A 82 19.37 4.76 -23.03
C VAL A 82 18.85 6.10 -22.53
N GLY A 83 17.75 6.58 -23.13
CA GLY A 83 17.02 7.74 -22.66
C GLY A 83 15.87 8.16 -23.57
N HIS A 84 14.98 9.02 -23.06
CA HIS A 84 13.77 9.45 -23.78
C HIS A 84 14.10 10.25 -25.04
N ASP A 85 15.07 11.14 -24.89
CA ASP A 85 15.53 12.07 -25.89
C ASP A 85 17.06 12.21 -25.83
N ARG A 86 17.63 12.82 -26.88
CA ARG A 86 19.08 12.98 -27.00
C ARG A 86 19.72 13.80 -25.88
N ALA A 87 18.98 14.70 -25.24
CA ALA A 87 19.51 15.54 -24.16
C ALA A 87 19.61 14.77 -22.83
N SER A 88 18.85 13.69 -22.66
CA SER A 88 18.88 12.82 -21.48
C SER A 88 20.00 11.77 -21.49
N LEU A 89 20.72 11.61 -22.60
CA LEU A 89 21.72 10.56 -22.78
C LEU A 89 23.02 10.87 -22.02
N THR A 90 23.56 9.85 -21.34
CA THR A 90 24.87 9.94 -20.68
C THR A 90 25.67 8.67 -20.94
N ALA A 91 27.00 8.77 -20.86
CA ALA A 91 27.89 7.62 -21.11
C ALA A 91 27.65 6.42 -20.17
N TYR A 92 27.14 6.69 -18.97
CA TYR A 92 26.91 5.68 -17.94
C TYR A 92 25.51 5.04 -18.01
N ARG A 93 24.62 5.59 -18.84
CA ARG A 93 23.25 5.10 -19.00
C ARG A 93 23.15 4.33 -20.31
N ASN A 94 23.67 3.11 -20.31
CA ASN A 94 23.65 2.23 -21.47
C ASN A 94 22.81 0.96 -21.23
N PHE A 95 22.48 0.28 -22.31
CA PHE A 95 21.56 -0.86 -22.34
C PHE A 95 22.07 -2.04 -21.50
N GLN A 96 23.38 -2.33 -21.52
CA GLN A 96 23.96 -3.37 -20.67
C GLN A 96 23.85 -3.03 -19.19
N ALA A 97 24.28 -1.83 -18.80
CA ALA A 97 24.35 -1.42 -17.40
C ALA A 97 22.97 -1.28 -16.75
N LEU A 98 21.97 -0.80 -17.49
CA LEU A 98 20.64 -0.54 -16.94
C LEU A 98 19.68 -1.75 -16.98
N TYR A 99 19.84 -2.65 -17.94
CA TYR A 99 18.91 -3.77 -18.15
C TYR A 99 19.60 -5.13 -18.21
N VAL A 100 20.52 -5.36 -19.16
CA VAL A 100 21.05 -6.72 -19.42
C VAL A 100 21.80 -7.28 -18.23
N ASN A 101 22.83 -6.58 -17.74
CA ASN A 101 23.70 -7.08 -16.66
C ASN A 101 22.92 -7.26 -15.35
N PRO A 102 22.09 -6.29 -14.89
CA PRO A 102 21.25 -6.49 -13.72
C PRO A 102 20.28 -7.67 -13.85
N LEU A 103 19.71 -7.91 -15.04
CA LEU A 103 18.82 -9.07 -15.26
C LEU A 103 19.57 -10.40 -15.15
N VAL A 104 20.75 -10.51 -15.76
CA VAL A 104 21.60 -11.71 -15.63
C VAL A 104 21.87 -12.00 -14.17
N GLU A 105 22.29 -10.99 -13.40
CA GLU A 105 22.63 -11.17 -12.00
C GLU A 105 21.43 -11.59 -11.14
N ILE A 106 20.26 -10.96 -11.32
CA ILE A 106 19.03 -11.37 -10.62
C ILE A 106 18.68 -12.83 -10.94
N LEU A 107 18.76 -13.22 -12.22
CA LEU A 107 18.40 -14.57 -12.66
C LEU A 107 19.38 -15.63 -12.15
N GLU A 108 20.67 -15.35 -12.14
CA GLU A 108 21.69 -16.23 -11.58
C GLU A 108 21.49 -16.42 -10.07
N GLN A 109 21.28 -15.32 -9.33
CA GLN A 109 21.03 -15.38 -7.89
C GLN A 109 19.72 -16.10 -7.54
N ASN A 110 18.67 -15.96 -8.36
CA ASN A 110 17.40 -16.68 -8.17
C ASN A 110 17.49 -18.17 -8.51
N ASN A 111 18.57 -18.59 -9.19
CA ASN A 111 18.81 -19.97 -9.63
C ASN A 111 20.18 -20.51 -9.15
N PRO A 112 20.43 -20.57 -7.83
CA PRO A 112 21.74 -20.93 -7.29
C PRO A 112 22.06 -22.41 -7.51
N GLN A 113 23.33 -22.77 -7.70
CA GLN A 113 23.75 -24.17 -7.72
C GLN A 113 24.06 -24.63 -6.30
N THR A 114 23.18 -25.45 -5.71
CA THR A 114 23.31 -25.93 -4.33
C THR A 114 23.01 -27.43 -4.24
N PRO A 115 23.40 -28.13 -3.15
CA PRO A 115 23.00 -29.52 -2.93
C PRO A 115 21.47 -29.75 -2.91
N PHE A 116 20.70 -28.69 -2.65
CA PHE A 116 19.23 -28.75 -2.50
C PHE A 116 18.48 -28.29 -3.75
N TYR A 117 19.15 -27.59 -4.66
CA TYR A 117 18.57 -27.02 -5.86
C TYR A 117 19.63 -26.97 -6.96
N ASN A 118 19.37 -27.68 -8.06
CA ASN A 118 20.21 -27.68 -9.25
C ASN A 118 19.32 -27.32 -10.44
N ALA A 119 19.57 -26.15 -11.04
CA ALA A 119 18.80 -25.60 -12.15
C ALA A 119 19.12 -26.30 -13.49
N SER A 120 19.11 -27.64 -13.53
CA SER A 120 19.36 -28.43 -14.74
C SER A 120 18.05 -28.81 -15.44
N GLY A 121 17.99 -28.58 -16.76
CA GLY A 121 17.04 -29.23 -17.65
C GLY A 121 15.91 -28.37 -18.22
N THR A 122 14.95 -27.90 -17.41
CA THR A 122 13.70 -27.38 -18.00
C THR A 122 13.02 -26.23 -17.25
N ARG A 123 13.12 -26.15 -15.92
CA ARG A 123 12.43 -25.11 -15.14
C ARG A 123 13.42 -24.15 -14.48
N ARG A 124 13.58 -22.97 -15.08
CA ARG A 124 14.35 -21.85 -14.54
C ARG A 124 13.42 -20.86 -13.87
N ARG A 125 13.75 -20.44 -12.65
CA ARG A 125 13.00 -19.41 -11.93
C ARG A 125 13.24 -18.06 -12.60
N GLY A 126 12.17 -17.30 -12.79
CA GLY A 126 12.22 -15.95 -13.31
C GLY A 126 12.60 -14.92 -12.26
N VAL A 127 12.33 -13.67 -12.59
CA VAL A 127 12.70 -12.52 -11.76
C VAL A 127 11.89 -12.44 -10.47
N PHE A 128 10.60 -12.80 -10.51
CA PHE A 128 9.69 -12.68 -9.36
C PHE A 128 9.68 -13.93 -8.49
N ASN A 129 10.01 -13.79 -7.20
CA ASN A 129 10.04 -14.92 -6.27
C ASN A 129 8.64 -15.49 -5.98
N THR A 130 7.61 -14.64 -5.94
CA THR A 130 6.22 -15.04 -5.68
C THR A 130 5.56 -15.74 -6.88
N ASN A 131 6.08 -15.53 -8.09
CA ASN A 131 5.59 -16.14 -9.32
C ASN A 131 6.79 -16.45 -10.24
N PRO A 132 7.53 -17.54 -9.98
CA PRO A 132 8.78 -17.84 -10.67
C PRO A 132 8.59 -18.22 -12.15
N ASP A 133 7.37 -18.50 -12.61
CA ASP A 133 7.10 -18.82 -14.02
C ASP A 133 6.68 -17.56 -14.83
N GLN A 134 6.51 -16.39 -14.18
CA GLN A 134 6.22 -15.13 -14.86
C GLN A 134 7.43 -14.63 -15.63
N THR A 135 7.29 -14.53 -16.97
CA THR A 135 8.28 -13.86 -17.82
C THR A 135 8.28 -12.35 -17.57
N LEU A 136 9.46 -11.75 -17.58
CA LEU A 136 9.62 -10.30 -17.67
C LEU A 136 9.79 -9.91 -19.14
N VAL A 137 8.97 -8.96 -19.61
CA VAL A 137 9.10 -8.43 -20.96
C VAL A 137 10.07 -7.25 -20.98
N LEU A 138 11.17 -7.38 -21.72
CA LEU A 138 12.09 -6.29 -22.04
C LEU A 138 11.71 -5.73 -23.41
N LEU A 139 10.96 -4.63 -23.42
CA LEU A 139 10.61 -3.90 -24.63
C LEU A 139 11.77 -2.97 -25.00
N VAL A 140 12.28 -3.06 -26.23
CA VAL A 140 13.42 -2.28 -26.71
C VAL A 140 12.95 -1.38 -27.85
N ASP A 141 12.86 -0.07 -27.59
CA ASP A 141 12.44 0.93 -28.57
C ASP A 141 13.66 1.52 -29.28
N LEU A 142 13.77 1.25 -30.59
CA LEU A 142 14.88 1.72 -31.41
C LEU A 142 14.62 3.16 -31.88
N LYS A 143 15.37 4.12 -31.36
CA LYS A 143 15.23 5.55 -31.71
C LYS A 143 16.08 6.01 -32.90
N THR A 144 17.08 5.22 -33.27
CA THR A 144 18.05 5.50 -34.35
C THR A 144 17.84 4.59 -35.56
N ASP A 145 18.85 4.36 -36.39
CA ASP A 145 18.73 3.48 -37.57
C ASP A 145 18.31 2.06 -37.16
N GLY A 146 17.16 1.58 -37.64
CA GLY A 146 16.56 0.33 -37.20
C GLY A 146 17.46 -0.88 -37.38
N THR A 147 18.04 -1.04 -38.56
CA THR A 147 18.87 -2.21 -38.91
C THR A 147 20.17 -2.25 -38.11
N LYS A 148 20.90 -1.13 -38.03
CA LYS A 148 22.16 -1.06 -37.27
C LYS A 148 21.93 -1.18 -35.77
N THR A 149 20.90 -0.51 -35.26
CA THR A 149 20.58 -0.54 -33.81
C THR A 149 20.11 -1.93 -33.40
N LEU A 150 19.29 -2.61 -34.22
CA LEU A 150 18.84 -3.98 -33.95
C LEU A 150 20.03 -4.96 -33.89
N ALA A 151 21.00 -4.85 -34.80
CA ALA A 151 22.18 -5.70 -34.78
C ALA A 151 22.99 -5.53 -33.48
N GLN A 152 23.12 -4.30 -32.97
CA GLN A 152 23.77 -4.05 -31.69
C GLN A 152 22.94 -4.56 -30.50
N VAL A 153 21.61 -4.43 -30.54
CA VAL A 153 20.73 -5.00 -29.50
C VAL A 153 20.91 -6.52 -29.45
N GLN A 154 20.91 -7.20 -30.60
CA GLN A 154 21.13 -8.65 -30.68
C GLN A 154 22.48 -9.06 -30.08
N ALA A 155 23.54 -8.29 -30.36
CA ALA A 155 24.87 -8.52 -29.80
C ALA A 155 24.90 -8.30 -28.28
N GLN A 156 24.32 -7.22 -27.77
CA GLN A 156 24.32 -6.92 -26.34
C GLN A 156 23.39 -7.83 -25.51
N LEU A 157 22.48 -8.59 -26.13
CA LEU A 157 21.67 -9.62 -25.46
C LEU A 157 22.41 -10.95 -25.22
N GLU A 158 23.64 -11.10 -25.71
CA GLU A 158 24.42 -12.34 -25.59
C GLU A 158 24.57 -12.89 -24.15
N PRO A 159 24.75 -12.08 -23.10
CA PRO A 159 24.77 -12.57 -21.73
C PRO A 159 23.48 -13.31 -21.31
N LEU A 160 22.31 -12.80 -21.74
CA LEU A 160 21.03 -13.45 -21.46
C LEU A 160 20.83 -14.71 -22.32
N ARG A 161 21.31 -14.67 -23.57
CA ARG A 161 21.21 -15.78 -24.52
C ARG A 161 22.05 -16.98 -24.08
N SER A 162 23.33 -16.76 -23.78
CA SER A 162 24.26 -17.79 -23.32
C SER A 162 23.83 -18.42 -21.98
N GLY A 163 23.20 -17.62 -21.10
CA GLY A 163 22.54 -18.11 -19.88
C GLY A 163 21.22 -18.85 -20.10
N ASN A 164 20.70 -18.89 -21.33
CA ASN A 164 19.44 -19.54 -21.72
C ASN A 164 18.23 -19.00 -20.92
N TRP A 165 18.21 -17.67 -20.81
CA TRP A 165 17.18 -16.87 -20.12
C TRP A 165 16.15 -16.25 -21.07
N LEU A 166 16.43 -16.19 -22.37
CA LEU A 166 15.59 -15.54 -23.39
C LEU A 166 14.55 -16.48 -23.97
N THR A 167 13.32 -16.00 -24.07
CA THR A 167 12.25 -16.67 -24.82
C THR A 167 12.61 -16.62 -26.28
N TYR A 168 12.53 -17.75 -26.97
CA TYR A 168 12.95 -17.85 -28.37
C TYR A 168 11.98 -18.69 -29.20
N VAL A 169 12.16 -18.59 -30.51
CA VAL A 169 11.43 -19.33 -31.54
C VAL A 169 12.45 -20.18 -32.27
N GLU A 170 12.18 -21.48 -32.37
CA GLU A 170 13.00 -22.41 -33.14
C GLU A 170 12.10 -23.41 -33.84
N GLY A 171 12.28 -23.58 -35.16
CA GLY A 171 11.44 -24.47 -35.96
C GLY A 171 9.94 -24.12 -35.93
N GLY A 172 9.59 -22.84 -35.75
CA GLY A 172 8.20 -22.38 -35.63
C GLY A 172 7.56 -22.60 -34.25
N VAL A 173 8.31 -23.12 -33.27
CA VAL A 173 7.83 -23.35 -31.90
C VAL A 173 8.39 -22.29 -30.96
N VAL A 174 7.54 -21.74 -30.10
CA VAL A 174 7.93 -20.76 -29.07
C VAL A 174 8.34 -21.46 -27.78
N TYR A 175 9.56 -21.23 -27.33
CA TYR A 175 10.13 -21.73 -26.08
C TYR A 175 10.16 -20.61 -25.04
N LYS A 176 9.18 -20.59 -24.14
CA LYS A 176 9.07 -19.59 -23.06
C LYS A 176 10.22 -19.73 -22.05
N ARG A 177 10.79 -18.58 -21.67
CA ARG A 177 11.86 -18.46 -20.67
C ARG A 177 11.64 -17.21 -19.79
N PRO A 178 12.43 -17.02 -18.72
CA PRO A 178 12.27 -15.89 -17.79
C PRO A 178 12.23 -14.49 -18.38
N VAL A 179 12.84 -14.25 -19.55
CA VAL A 179 12.83 -12.94 -20.21
C VAL A 179 12.27 -13.09 -21.62
N THR A 180 11.37 -12.22 -22.02
CA THR A 180 10.88 -12.10 -23.40
C THR A 180 11.29 -10.74 -23.95
N VAL A 181 12.07 -10.71 -25.02
CA VAL A 181 12.50 -9.44 -25.64
C VAL A 181 11.55 -9.08 -26.77
N VAL A 182 11.09 -7.83 -26.79
CA VAL A 182 10.19 -7.31 -27.82
C VAL A 182 10.80 -6.05 -28.43
N GLY A 183 11.00 -6.00 -29.74
CA GLY A 183 11.47 -4.81 -30.46
C GLY A 183 10.31 -3.92 -30.90
N THR A 184 10.44 -2.61 -30.67
CA THR A 184 9.48 -1.58 -31.07
C THR A 184 10.17 -0.32 -31.63
N GLY A 185 9.41 0.72 -31.94
CA GLY A 185 9.94 1.95 -32.54
C GLY A 185 10.37 1.73 -33.98
N ARG A 186 11.67 1.88 -34.27
CA ARG A 186 12.22 1.68 -35.63
C ARG A 186 12.66 0.25 -35.93
N THR A 187 12.25 -0.75 -35.14
CA THR A 187 12.57 -2.16 -35.41
C THR A 187 12.09 -2.58 -36.80
N PRO A 188 12.98 -3.05 -37.70
CA PRO A 188 12.58 -3.51 -39.03
C PRO A 188 12.03 -4.94 -38.98
N PHE A 189 10.71 -5.11 -39.16
CA PHE A 189 10.03 -6.41 -39.13
C PHE A 189 10.66 -7.42 -40.10
N ASP A 190 10.86 -7.04 -41.36
CA ASP A 190 11.42 -7.96 -42.38
C ASP A 190 12.83 -8.45 -42.01
N THR A 191 13.68 -7.57 -41.50
CA THR A 191 15.03 -7.94 -41.03
C THR A 191 14.95 -8.89 -39.84
N LEU A 192 14.04 -8.65 -38.90
CA LEU A 192 13.83 -9.54 -37.76
C LEU A 192 13.34 -10.94 -38.21
N MET A 193 12.59 -11.02 -39.31
CA MET A 193 12.06 -12.27 -39.87
C MET A 193 13.03 -13.01 -40.81
N GLN A 194 14.18 -12.43 -41.18
CA GLN A 194 15.15 -13.09 -42.08
C GLN A 194 15.73 -14.40 -41.51
N ASN A 195 15.90 -14.49 -40.18
CA ASN A 195 16.32 -15.73 -39.52
C ASN A 195 15.11 -16.56 -39.13
N SER A 196 14.79 -17.56 -39.96
CA SER A 196 13.67 -18.48 -39.74
C SER A 196 14.02 -19.68 -38.85
N THR A 197 15.29 -19.88 -38.52
CA THR A 197 15.76 -21.06 -37.77
C THR A 197 15.73 -20.81 -36.26
N TYR A 198 16.29 -19.69 -35.80
CA TYR A 198 16.33 -19.30 -34.38
C TYR A 198 16.15 -17.79 -34.23
N ARG A 199 15.29 -17.36 -33.30
CA ARG A 199 15.10 -15.94 -32.97
C ARG A 199 14.67 -15.76 -31.52
N ASP A 200 15.25 -14.80 -30.81
CA ASP A 200 14.94 -14.49 -29.40
C ASP A 200 14.41 -13.06 -29.16
N ILE A 201 14.08 -12.35 -30.25
CA ILE A 201 13.41 -11.05 -30.22
C ILE A 201 12.09 -11.17 -30.97
N PHE A 202 11.00 -10.78 -30.32
CA PHE A 202 9.66 -10.69 -30.90
C PHE A 202 9.38 -9.26 -31.37
N PHE A 203 8.38 -9.09 -32.22
CA PHE A 203 7.95 -7.78 -32.72
C PHE A 203 6.75 -7.22 -31.94
N ASP A 204 6.73 -5.91 -31.70
CA ASP A 204 5.57 -5.17 -31.22
C ASP A 204 4.68 -4.77 -32.41
N ALA A 205 3.59 -5.51 -32.60
CA ALA A 205 2.76 -5.40 -33.79
C ALA A 205 1.82 -4.17 -33.76
N PRO A 206 1.43 -3.62 -34.93
CA PRO A 206 0.59 -2.41 -34.99
C PRO A 206 -0.89 -2.74 -34.69
N LEU A 207 -1.33 -2.56 -33.44
CA LEU A 207 -2.68 -2.93 -33.00
C LEU A 207 -3.80 -2.19 -33.76
N ASN A 208 -3.54 -1.01 -34.31
CA ASN A 208 -4.49 -0.28 -35.16
C ASN A 208 -4.88 -1.02 -36.45
N GLU A 209 -4.11 -2.02 -36.87
CA GLU A 209 -4.41 -2.84 -38.06
C GLU A 209 -5.30 -4.06 -37.74
N PHE A 210 -5.62 -4.31 -36.46
CA PHE A 210 -6.28 -5.53 -36.01
C PHE A 210 -7.75 -5.36 -35.64
N TYR A 211 -8.44 -4.37 -36.20
CA TYR A 211 -9.86 -4.22 -35.90
C TYR A 211 -10.69 -5.38 -36.47
N GLU A 212 -11.34 -6.13 -35.59
CA GLU A 212 -12.37 -7.10 -35.95
C GLU A 212 -13.70 -6.72 -35.28
N ASP A 213 -14.77 -6.53 -36.05
CA ASP A 213 -16.02 -5.99 -35.52
C ASP A 213 -16.59 -6.86 -34.40
N PRO A 214 -16.64 -6.38 -33.13
CA PRO A 214 -16.99 -7.22 -31.98
C PRO A 214 -18.45 -7.70 -32.01
N ASN A 215 -19.30 -7.13 -32.87
CA ASN A 215 -20.70 -7.51 -32.99
C ASN A 215 -20.96 -8.64 -34.01
N VAL A 216 -19.94 -9.04 -34.77
CA VAL A 216 -20.04 -10.14 -35.73
C VAL A 216 -19.51 -11.42 -35.07
N PRO A 217 -20.30 -12.51 -34.96
CA PRO A 217 -19.84 -13.78 -34.41
C PRO A 217 -18.56 -14.25 -35.12
N SER A 218 -17.61 -14.83 -34.39
CA SER A 218 -16.43 -15.43 -35.03
C SER A 218 -16.90 -16.64 -35.83
N THR A 219 -16.66 -16.65 -37.13
CA THR A 219 -16.71 -17.87 -37.92
C THR A 219 -15.37 -18.56 -37.75
N ASP A 220 -15.37 -19.81 -37.31
CA ASP A 220 -14.15 -20.63 -37.17
C ASP A 220 -13.54 -21.05 -38.53
N GLU A 221 -14.11 -20.58 -39.65
CA GLU A 221 -13.69 -20.91 -41.01
C GLU A 221 -12.76 -19.84 -41.60
N GLU A 222 -11.54 -20.28 -41.91
CA GLU A 222 -10.50 -19.67 -42.75
C GLU A 222 -10.00 -18.27 -42.38
N ASP A 223 -9.30 -18.15 -41.25
CA ASP A 223 -8.26 -17.11 -41.14
C ASP A 223 -6.99 -17.59 -41.82
N GLY A 224 -6.64 -16.97 -42.94
CA GLY A 224 -5.35 -17.15 -43.61
C GLY A 224 -4.17 -16.81 -42.69
N PRO A 225 -2.93 -17.16 -43.10
CA PRO A 225 -1.75 -16.92 -42.27
C PRO A 225 -1.62 -15.43 -41.93
N PHE A 226 -1.78 -15.09 -40.65
CA PHE A 226 -1.59 -13.72 -40.19
C PHE A 226 -0.13 -13.31 -40.32
N VAL A 227 0.10 -12.14 -40.94
CA VAL A 227 1.44 -11.51 -41.01
C VAL A 227 2.06 -11.41 -39.62
N TYR A 228 1.28 -10.96 -38.64
CA TYR A 228 1.65 -10.94 -37.22
C TYR A 228 0.93 -12.05 -36.47
N ASN A 229 1.69 -12.89 -35.76
CA ASN A 229 1.16 -14.01 -34.99
C ASN A 229 2.08 -14.32 -33.81
N SER A 230 1.65 -15.22 -32.92
CA SER A 230 2.38 -15.57 -31.69
C SER A 230 3.80 -16.11 -31.89
N THR A 231 4.20 -16.51 -33.10
CA THR A 231 5.58 -16.95 -33.38
C THR A 231 6.51 -15.79 -33.72
N ASN A 232 6.02 -14.65 -34.20
CA ASN A 232 6.85 -13.51 -34.60
C ASN A 232 6.64 -12.25 -33.77
N SER A 233 5.46 -12.11 -33.18
CA SER A 233 5.05 -10.98 -32.38
C SER A 233 4.62 -11.43 -30.99
N PHE A 234 4.79 -10.55 -30.01
CA PHE A 234 4.38 -10.81 -28.63
C PHE A 234 3.36 -9.78 -28.17
N TYR A 235 3.68 -8.50 -28.34
CA TYR A 235 2.75 -7.40 -28.14
C TYR A 235 2.07 -6.98 -29.43
N ALA A 236 0.89 -6.39 -29.26
CA ALA A 236 0.24 -5.52 -30.20
C ALA A 236 -0.04 -4.19 -29.49
N SER A 237 0.62 -3.11 -29.92
CA SER A 237 0.54 -1.81 -29.26
C SER A 237 -0.02 -0.70 -30.16
N VAL A 238 -0.65 0.31 -29.55
CA VAL A 238 -1.06 1.54 -30.27
C VAL A 238 -1.06 2.78 -29.37
N ASP A 239 -0.86 3.94 -29.99
CA ASP A 239 -1.15 5.24 -29.38
C ASP A 239 -2.66 5.40 -29.15
N PHE A 240 -3.06 5.47 -27.89
CA PHE A 240 -4.44 5.64 -27.47
C PHE A 240 -5.04 6.96 -27.98
N MET A 241 -4.36 8.09 -27.78
CA MET A 241 -4.90 9.40 -28.14
C MET A 241 -5.02 9.59 -29.64
N ARG A 242 -4.06 9.06 -30.40
CA ARG A 242 -4.08 9.12 -31.86
C ARG A 242 -5.16 8.24 -32.47
N THR A 243 -5.44 7.08 -31.85
CA THR A 243 -6.29 6.04 -32.45
C THR A 243 -7.71 6.03 -31.90
N ILE A 244 -7.84 6.10 -30.58
CA ILE A 244 -9.14 6.13 -29.88
C ILE A 244 -9.67 7.57 -29.77
N GLY A 245 -8.77 8.56 -29.67
CA GLY A 245 -9.12 9.97 -29.55
C GLY A 245 -9.14 10.49 -28.12
N SER A 246 -9.33 11.80 -27.97
CA SER A 246 -9.40 12.47 -26.67
C SER A 246 -10.65 12.08 -25.89
N VAL A 247 -10.50 11.92 -24.57
CA VAL A 247 -11.60 11.59 -23.66
C VAL A 247 -11.71 12.67 -22.59
N TRP A 248 -12.88 13.26 -22.42
CA TRP A 248 -13.12 14.30 -21.42
C TRP A 248 -13.85 13.80 -20.17
N SER A 249 -14.61 12.70 -20.28
CA SER A 249 -15.38 12.14 -19.15
C SER A 249 -15.56 10.61 -19.23
N ASN A 250 -16.09 10.11 -20.34
CA ASN A 250 -16.30 8.68 -20.61
C ASN A 250 -15.86 8.38 -22.03
N LEU A 251 -15.39 7.14 -22.26
CA LEU A 251 -15.31 6.59 -23.60
C LEU A 251 -16.72 6.48 -24.17
N ASP A 252 -16.93 6.98 -25.39
CA ASP A 252 -18.19 6.82 -26.09
C ASP A 252 -18.33 5.40 -26.69
N ARG A 253 -19.51 5.12 -27.25
CA ARG A 253 -19.82 3.79 -27.81
C ARG A 253 -18.92 3.41 -28.99
N ASN A 254 -18.49 4.38 -29.79
CA ASN A 254 -17.62 4.12 -30.94
C ASN A 254 -16.20 3.85 -30.48
N GLN A 255 -15.71 4.61 -29.51
CA GLN A 255 -14.40 4.40 -28.88
C GLN A 255 -14.32 3.02 -28.22
N LEU A 256 -15.35 2.63 -27.45
CA LEU A 256 -15.42 1.30 -26.84
C LEU A 256 -15.50 0.19 -27.90
N ARG A 257 -16.27 0.37 -28.98
CA ARG A 257 -16.33 -0.60 -30.08
C ARG A 257 -14.97 -0.77 -30.75
N LEU A 258 -14.24 0.32 -30.96
CA LEU A 258 -12.89 0.30 -31.54
C LEU A 258 -11.92 -0.46 -30.64
N ILE A 259 -11.91 -0.16 -29.32
CA ILE A 259 -11.08 -0.87 -28.34
C ILE A 259 -11.39 -2.37 -28.35
N ARG A 260 -12.66 -2.75 -28.24
CA ARG A 260 -13.10 -4.16 -28.26
C ARG A 260 -12.69 -4.88 -29.54
N GLY A 261 -12.84 -4.22 -30.69
CA GLY A 261 -12.50 -4.81 -31.97
C GLY A 261 -11.00 -5.01 -32.17
N GLN A 262 -10.18 -4.06 -31.70
CA GLN A 262 -8.72 -4.18 -31.68
C GLN A 262 -8.25 -5.30 -30.76
N ILE A 263 -8.79 -5.35 -29.53
CA ILE A 263 -8.47 -6.40 -28.56
C ILE A 263 -8.80 -7.77 -29.15
N ARG A 264 -10.00 -7.91 -29.72
CA ARG A 264 -10.44 -9.15 -30.36
C ARG A 264 -9.50 -9.62 -31.46
N GLY A 265 -9.14 -8.75 -32.41
CA GLY A 265 -8.27 -9.14 -33.52
C GLY A 265 -6.84 -9.45 -33.08
N ALA A 266 -6.32 -8.77 -32.05
CA ALA A 266 -5.02 -9.10 -31.46
C ALA A 266 -5.04 -10.46 -30.76
N HIS A 267 -6.06 -10.73 -29.94
CA HIS A 267 -6.20 -12.02 -29.25
C HIS A 267 -6.37 -13.19 -30.23
N LYS A 268 -7.05 -12.98 -31.36
CA LYS A 268 -7.15 -13.98 -32.44
C LYS A 268 -5.80 -14.34 -33.06
N ARG A 269 -4.85 -13.39 -33.06
CA ARG A 269 -3.46 -13.57 -33.51
C ARG A 269 -2.55 -14.11 -32.39
N GLY A 270 -3.08 -14.32 -31.19
CA GLY A 270 -2.34 -14.77 -30.01
C GLY A 270 -1.40 -13.70 -29.41
N LEU A 271 -1.72 -12.41 -29.62
CA LEU A 271 -0.89 -11.28 -29.19
C LEU A 271 -1.45 -10.59 -27.96
N GLN A 272 -0.57 -10.07 -27.11
CA GLN A 272 -0.94 -9.31 -25.91
C GLN A 272 -1.12 -7.82 -26.22
N VAL A 273 -2.23 -7.26 -25.77
CA VAL A 273 -2.68 -5.90 -26.11
C VAL A 273 -2.15 -4.87 -25.12
N ARG A 274 -1.59 -3.77 -25.65
CA ARG A 274 -1.14 -2.60 -24.87
C ARG A 274 -1.55 -1.29 -25.54
N TYR A 275 -2.02 -0.34 -24.74
CA TYR A 275 -2.28 1.04 -25.19
C TYR A 275 -1.30 2.00 -24.51
N TRP A 276 -0.57 2.79 -25.29
CA TRP A 276 0.32 3.84 -24.76
C TRP A 276 -0.26 5.24 -25.01
N ASN A 277 0.31 6.28 -24.41
CA ASN A 277 -0.21 7.65 -24.46
C ASN A 277 -1.67 7.80 -23.93
N THR A 278 -2.05 7.03 -22.91
CA THR A 278 -3.35 7.23 -22.23
C THR A 278 -3.37 8.55 -21.44
N PRO A 279 -4.54 9.17 -21.17
CA PRO A 279 -4.58 10.45 -20.44
C PRO A 279 -3.85 10.36 -19.09
N ALA A 280 -2.87 11.23 -18.84
CA ALA A 280 -2.13 11.25 -17.58
C ALA A 280 -2.82 12.08 -16.48
N TRP A 281 -3.60 13.10 -16.88
CA TRP A 281 -4.31 14.00 -15.98
C TRP A 281 -5.68 14.40 -16.56
N PRO A 282 -6.73 14.62 -15.73
CA PRO A 282 -6.77 14.44 -14.28
C PRO A 282 -6.64 12.97 -13.85
N VAL A 283 -6.09 12.73 -12.66
CA VAL A 283 -5.83 11.37 -12.13
C VAL A 283 -7.10 10.51 -12.10
N SER A 284 -8.26 11.11 -11.83
CA SER A 284 -9.55 10.42 -11.89
C SER A 284 -9.88 9.89 -13.28
N LEU A 285 -9.64 10.68 -14.33
CA LEU A 285 -9.84 10.30 -15.72
C LEU A 285 -8.80 9.25 -16.15
N ARG A 286 -7.51 9.46 -15.84
CA ARG A 286 -6.44 8.48 -16.09
C ARG A 286 -6.83 7.11 -15.55
N ASN A 287 -7.16 7.06 -14.25
CA ASN A 287 -7.51 5.82 -13.60
C ASN A 287 -8.75 5.21 -14.26
N LYS A 288 -9.78 6.01 -14.56
CA LYS A 288 -10.97 5.51 -15.24
C LYS A 288 -10.67 4.84 -16.58
N ILE A 289 -9.82 5.44 -17.41
CA ILE A 289 -9.38 4.84 -18.68
C ILE A 289 -8.61 3.55 -18.44
N TRP A 290 -7.68 3.53 -17.48
CA TRP A 290 -6.95 2.31 -17.12
C TRP A 290 -7.89 1.17 -16.72
N HIS A 291 -8.89 1.45 -15.87
CA HIS A 291 -9.88 0.45 -15.47
C HIS A 291 -10.71 -0.03 -16.66
N THR A 292 -11.13 0.87 -17.55
CA THR A 292 -11.89 0.48 -18.73
C THR A 292 -11.04 -0.40 -19.65
N LEU A 293 -9.79 -0.05 -19.93
CA LEU A 293 -8.92 -0.87 -20.77
C LEU A 293 -8.73 -2.29 -20.22
N VAL A 294 -8.46 -2.40 -18.92
CA VAL A 294 -8.34 -3.71 -18.24
C VAL A 294 -9.67 -4.48 -18.29
N ALA A 295 -10.80 -3.82 -18.02
CA ALA A 295 -12.12 -4.44 -18.05
C ALA A 295 -12.54 -4.90 -19.45
N GLU A 296 -12.08 -4.21 -20.49
CA GLU A 296 -12.33 -4.57 -21.90
C GLU A 296 -11.35 -5.63 -22.43
N GLY A 297 -10.36 -6.05 -21.62
CA GLY A 297 -9.47 -7.17 -21.94
C GLY A 297 -8.08 -6.78 -22.46
N ALA A 298 -7.61 -5.54 -22.25
CA ALA A 298 -6.21 -5.21 -22.49
C ALA A 298 -5.31 -6.00 -21.53
N ASP A 299 -4.32 -6.72 -22.07
CA ASP A 299 -3.49 -7.64 -21.30
C ASP A 299 -2.46 -6.93 -20.42
N ILE A 300 -1.94 -5.79 -20.90
CA ILE A 300 -0.86 -5.06 -20.24
C ILE A 300 -1.20 -3.57 -20.19
N LEU A 301 -1.18 -3.01 -18.98
CA LEU A 301 -1.37 -1.59 -18.78
C LEU A 301 -0.04 -0.83 -18.94
N ASN A 302 0.05 0.09 -19.90
CA ASN A 302 1.21 0.97 -20.05
C ASN A 302 1.18 2.11 -19.03
N VAL A 303 2.20 2.22 -18.17
CA VAL A 303 2.15 3.13 -17.02
C VAL A 303 3.43 3.91 -16.79
N ASP A 304 3.28 5.23 -16.58
CA ASP A 304 4.33 6.10 -16.06
C ASP A 304 4.28 6.21 -14.52
N ASP A 305 3.11 6.01 -13.90
CA ASP A 305 2.90 6.07 -12.45
C ASP A 305 2.79 4.65 -11.87
N LEU A 306 3.94 4.01 -11.62
CA LEU A 306 4.02 2.64 -11.11
C LEU A 306 3.27 2.47 -9.80
N LYS A 307 3.39 3.44 -8.88
CA LYS A 307 2.72 3.34 -7.58
C LYS A 307 1.21 3.31 -7.76
N ALA A 308 0.66 4.15 -8.64
CA ALA A 308 -0.79 4.13 -8.87
C ALA A 308 -1.25 2.87 -9.62
N ALA A 309 -0.42 2.37 -10.54
CA ALA A 309 -0.73 1.19 -11.35
C ALA A 309 -0.69 -0.12 -10.56
N THR A 310 0.22 -0.22 -9.58
CA THR A 310 0.47 -1.46 -8.84
C THR A 310 -0.08 -1.47 -7.42
N ARG A 311 -0.62 -0.33 -6.94
CA ARG A 311 -1.58 -0.34 -5.83
C ARG A 311 -2.77 -1.19 -6.24
N LYS A 312 -3.17 -2.14 -5.40
CA LYS A 312 -4.30 -3.05 -5.68
C LYS A 312 -5.58 -2.24 -5.76
N ARG A 313 -5.90 -1.72 -6.94
CA ARG A 313 -7.09 -0.90 -7.18
C ARG A 313 -8.06 -1.49 -8.18
N CYS A 314 -7.84 -2.74 -8.60
CA CYS A 314 -8.79 -3.47 -9.43
C CYS A 314 -9.73 -4.32 -8.55
N MET A 315 -10.68 -3.64 -7.89
CA MET A 315 -12.01 -4.06 -7.41
C MET A 315 -12.59 -2.83 -6.69
N SER A 316 -13.84 -2.44 -6.99
CA SER A 316 -14.61 -1.33 -6.38
C SER A 316 -13.95 -0.67 -5.16
N ALA A 317 -13.29 0.48 -5.35
CA ALA A 317 -12.50 1.11 -4.29
C ALA A 317 -13.40 1.48 -3.10
N LYS A 318 -13.28 0.74 -1.99
CA LYS A 318 -14.02 1.02 -0.77
C LYS A 318 -13.62 2.39 -0.22
N THR A 319 -14.61 3.14 0.28
CA THR A 319 -14.42 4.47 0.85
C THR A 319 -14.61 4.44 2.35
N ALA A 320 -13.68 5.03 3.11
CA ALA A 320 -13.77 5.20 4.55
C ALA A 320 -13.89 6.68 4.92
N LEU A 321 -14.78 6.99 5.86
CA LEU A 321 -14.89 8.30 6.50
C LEU A 321 -14.43 8.20 7.96
N VAL A 322 -13.41 8.95 8.35
CA VAL A 322 -12.91 8.95 9.73
C VAL A 322 -13.31 10.25 10.40
N THR A 323 -14.16 10.18 11.44
CA THR A 323 -14.46 11.37 12.25
C THR A 323 -13.42 11.55 13.34
N GLY A 324 -13.08 12.80 13.66
CA GLY A 324 -11.97 13.07 14.58
C GLY A 324 -10.60 12.74 13.98
N ALA A 325 -10.47 12.85 12.65
CA ALA A 325 -9.27 12.52 11.88
C ALA A 325 -8.05 13.38 12.25
N THR A 326 -8.25 14.56 12.83
CA THR A 326 -7.17 15.40 13.37
C THR A 326 -6.73 14.98 14.77
N GLY A 327 -7.46 14.05 15.40
CA GLY A 327 -7.15 13.52 16.72
C GLY A 327 -6.01 12.49 16.71
N PHE A 328 -5.46 12.25 17.90
CA PHE A 328 -4.33 11.33 18.12
C PHE A 328 -4.52 9.96 17.45
N LEU A 329 -5.66 9.29 17.70
CA LEU A 329 -5.99 8.02 17.06
C LEU A 329 -6.44 8.22 15.60
N GLY A 330 -7.27 9.22 15.33
CA GLY A 330 -7.87 9.44 14.01
C GLY A 330 -6.82 9.59 12.89
N ARG A 331 -5.68 10.23 13.16
CA ARG A 331 -4.57 10.33 12.19
C ARG A 331 -4.02 8.96 11.79
N GLN A 332 -3.84 8.05 12.75
CA GLN A 332 -3.34 6.70 12.46
C GLN A 332 -4.40 5.83 11.79
N VAL A 333 -5.68 6.00 12.13
CA VAL A 333 -6.78 5.32 11.42
C VAL A 333 -6.80 5.76 9.94
N VAL A 334 -6.70 7.06 9.65
CA VAL A 334 -6.60 7.53 8.25
C VAL A 334 -5.43 6.87 7.52
N ARG A 335 -4.22 6.90 8.12
CA ARG A 335 -3.02 6.28 7.55
C ARG A 335 -3.20 4.77 7.33
N ALA A 336 -3.87 4.07 8.23
CA ALA A 336 -4.10 2.62 8.11
C ALA A 336 -5.01 2.28 6.93
N PHE A 337 -6.12 3.00 6.75
CA PHE A 337 -7.01 2.81 5.60
C PHE A 337 -6.35 3.24 4.28
N GLU A 338 -5.52 4.29 4.28
CA GLU A 338 -4.71 4.68 3.11
C GLU A 338 -3.67 3.62 2.74
N ARG A 339 -3.01 3.00 3.73
CA ARG A 339 -2.08 1.86 3.53
C ARG A 339 -2.82 0.62 3.01
N GLY A 340 -4.10 0.46 3.37
CA GLY A 340 -4.99 -0.58 2.86
C GLY A 340 -5.57 -0.31 1.47
N ASP A 341 -5.16 0.76 0.79
CA ASP A 341 -5.64 1.18 -0.53
C ASP A 341 -7.14 1.63 -0.59
N TRP A 342 -7.72 2.07 0.53
CA TRP A 342 -9.09 2.63 0.54
C TRP A 342 -9.07 4.11 0.14
N ASN A 343 -10.20 4.60 -0.39
CA ASN A 343 -10.41 6.04 -0.52
C ASN A 343 -10.80 6.61 0.85
N VAL A 344 -9.93 7.41 1.46
CA VAL A 344 -10.17 7.91 2.82
C VAL A 344 -10.53 9.38 2.81
N LYS A 345 -11.54 9.75 3.61
CA LYS A 345 -11.85 11.13 3.95
C LYS A 345 -11.83 11.28 5.45
N GLY A 346 -11.11 12.28 5.94
CA GLY A 346 -11.10 12.64 7.35
C GLY A 346 -12.04 13.81 7.62
N THR A 347 -12.61 13.86 8.82
CA THR A 347 -13.35 15.02 9.32
C THR A 347 -12.80 15.50 10.65
N GLY A 348 -12.86 16.81 10.89
CA GLY A 348 -12.44 17.43 12.14
C GLY A 348 -13.22 18.71 12.39
N TYR A 349 -13.06 19.27 13.59
CA TYR A 349 -13.73 20.52 13.96
C TYR A 349 -12.75 21.70 13.97
N SER A 350 -12.07 21.94 15.10
CA SER A 350 -11.18 23.10 15.29
C SER A 350 -9.88 23.03 14.49
N ARG A 351 -9.32 21.83 14.29
CA ARG A 351 -8.02 21.60 13.61
C ARG A 351 -8.15 21.21 12.13
N ALA A 352 -9.35 21.22 11.57
CA ALA A 352 -9.55 20.87 10.16
C ALA A 352 -9.07 22.01 9.26
N ASP A 353 -8.31 21.68 8.21
CA ASP A 353 -7.85 22.63 7.19
C ASP A 353 -8.96 23.02 6.20
N GLY A 354 -10.07 22.26 6.17
CA GLY A 354 -11.21 22.46 5.28
C GLY A 354 -10.98 21.98 3.85
N SER A 355 -9.78 21.47 3.54
CA SER A 355 -9.39 21.01 2.19
C SER A 355 -9.07 19.51 2.19
N THR A 356 -8.06 19.09 2.95
CA THR A 356 -7.65 17.69 3.10
C THR A 356 -8.55 16.98 4.11
N ILE A 357 -8.89 17.68 5.20
CA ILE A 357 -9.79 17.24 6.25
C ILE A 357 -11.04 18.13 6.24
N LEU A 358 -12.20 17.51 6.07
CA LEU A 358 -13.47 18.22 6.01
C LEU A 358 -13.81 18.80 7.39
N LYS A 359 -14.11 20.09 7.43
CA LYS A 359 -14.58 20.74 8.66
C LYS A 359 -16.06 20.42 8.88
N ILE A 360 -16.37 19.74 9.98
CA ILE A 360 -17.74 19.32 10.33
C ILE A 360 -17.94 19.46 11.83
N ASP A 361 -19.07 20.03 12.21
CA ASP A 361 -19.58 19.95 13.57
C ASP A 361 -20.50 18.73 13.72
N LEU A 362 -20.05 17.73 14.50
CA LEU A 362 -20.84 16.50 14.72
C LEU A 362 -22.12 16.77 15.52
N ALA A 363 -22.23 17.90 16.23
CA ALA A 363 -23.45 18.29 16.93
C ALA A 363 -24.55 18.80 15.97
N LYS A 364 -24.25 18.99 14.68
CA LYS A 364 -25.20 19.45 13.66
C LYS A 364 -25.51 18.35 12.65
N PRO A 365 -26.66 17.64 12.79
CA PRO A 365 -27.02 16.52 11.93
C PRO A 365 -26.98 16.83 10.43
N ASN A 366 -27.40 18.04 10.03
CA ASN A 366 -27.43 18.46 8.62
C ASN A 366 -26.02 18.51 7.98
N GLU A 367 -24.98 18.90 8.74
CA GLU A 367 -23.59 18.92 8.23
C GLU A 367 -23.05 17.49 8.05
N VAL A 368 -23.41 16.59 8.98
CA VAL A 368 -23.05 15.17 8.93
C VAL A 368 -23.73 14.49 7.75
N GLU A 369 -25.03 14.71 7.58
CA GLU A 369 -25.84 14.20 6.47
C GLU A 369 -25.25 14.63 5.11
N ALA A 370 -25.05 15.93 4.91
CA ALA A 370 -24.47 16.45 3.66
C ALA A 370 -23.09 15.83 3.35
N THR A 371 -22.30 15.54 4.39
CA THR A 371 -21.00 14.89 4.22
C THR A 371 -21.14 13.43 3.83
N LEU A 372 -22.01 12.67 4.50
CA LEU A 372 -22.25 11.26 4.16
C LEU A 372 -22.78 11.13 2.73
N ASP A 373 -23.67 12.02 2.29
CA ASP A 373 -24.22 12.01 0.93
C ASP A 373 -23.18 12.38 -0.13
N LYS A 374 -22.25 13.29 0.20
CA LYS A 374 -21.14 13.69 -0.67
C LYS A 374 -20.07 12.61 -0.77
N VAL A 375 -19.67 12.03 0.35
CA VAL A 375 -18.54 11.08 0.45
C VAL A 375 -18.97 9.67 0.06
N LYS A 376 -20.20 9.28 0.39
CA LYS A 376 -20.76 7.93 0.22
C LYS A 376 -19.82 6.83 0.74
N PRO A 377 -19.41 6.89 2.02
CA PRO A 377 -18.47 5.93 2.56
C PRO A 377 -19.11 4.55 2.71
N ASN A 378 -18.33 3.49 2.54
CA ASN A 378 -18.72 2.13 2.93
C ASN A 378 -18.59 1.91 4.43
N VAL A 379 -17.64 2.61 5.07
CA VAL A 379 -17.41 2.56 6.52
C VAL A 379 -17.17 3.96 7.09
N VAL A 380 -17.73 4.20 8.28
CA VAL A 380 -17.40 5.32 9.14
C VAL A 380 -16.66 4.80 10.36
N VAL A 381 -15.47 5.34 10.65
CA VAL A 381 -14.77 5.10 11.92
C VAL A 381 -14.92 6.32 12.80
N HIS A 382 -15.67 6.18 13.90
CA HIS A 382 -15.99 7.28 14.80
C HIS A 382 -14.97 7.40 15.93
N CYS A 383 -13.94 8.24 15.71
CA CYS A 383 -12.86 8.50 16.68
C CYS A 383 -13.06 9.80 17.48
N ALA A 384 -14.00 10.66 17.08
CA ALA A 384 -14.28 11.92 17.77
C ALA A 384 -14.97 11.67 19.11
N ALA A 385 -14.37 12.13 20.21
CA ALA A 385 -14.96 12.10 21.55
C ALA A 385 -14.28 13.13 22.46
N ASN A 386 -14.97 13.57 23.51
CA ASN A 386 -14.30 14.16 24.67
C ASN A 386 -13.72 13.01 25.51
N ARG A 387 -12.38 12.98 25.62
CA ARG A 387 -11.63 11.82 26.13
C ARG A 387 -10.93 12.04 27.48
N PHE A 388 -10.99 13.24 28.04
CA PHE A 388 -10.30 13.58 29.27
C PHE A 388 -11.30 13.46 30.43
N PRO A 389 -11.20 12.45 31.31
CA PRO A 389 -12.18 12.26 32.39
C PRO A 389 -12.38 13.51 33.24
N ASP A 390 -11.29 14.18 33.60
CA ASP A 390 -11.33 15.42 34.39
C ASP A 390 -12.07 16.56 33.66
N LYS A 391 -12.01 16.62 32.32
CA LYS A 391 -12.79 17.60 31.54
C LYS A 391 -14.25 17.18 31.39
N CYS A 392 -14.53 15.88 31.37
CA CYS A 392 -15.89 15.36 31.26
C CYS A 392 -16.69 15.70 32.52
N ASP A 393 -16.09 15.52 33.69
CA ASP A 393 -16.70 15.86 34.97
C ASP A 393 -16.98 17.37 35.11
N ASN A 394 -16.11 18.21 34.54
CA ASN A 394 -16.26 19.67 34.57
C ASN A 394 -17.29 20.22 33.57
N ASP A 395 -17.64 19.46 32.53
CA ASP A 395 -18.70 19.81 31.55
C ASP A 395 -19.54 18.55 31.18
N PRO A 396 -20.45 18.11 32.08
CA PRO A 396 -21.25 16.91 31.86
C PRO A 396 -22.23 17.03 30.68
N GLU A 397 -22.82 18.21 30.48
CA GLU A 397 -23.79 18.47 29.42
C GLU A 397 -23.13 18.43 28.05
N GLY A 398 -22.02 19.16 27.86
CA GLY A 398 -21.25 19.13 26.62
C GLY A 398 -20.70 17.74 26.31
N THR A 399 -20.29 16.98 27.33
CA THR A 399 -19.83 15.60 27.19
C THR A 399 -20.94 14.67 26.72
N ARG A 400 -22.15 14.74 27.31
CA ARG A 400 -23.30 13.94 26.87
C ARG A 400 -23.74 14.30 25.46
N ALA A 401 -23.79 15.59 25.13
CA ALA A 401 -24.15 16.06 23.79
C ALA A 401 -23.22 15.49 22.71
N LEU A 402 -21.90 15.49 22.96
CA LEU A 402 -20.91 14.98 22.01
C LEU A 402 -20.80 13.45 22.01
N ASN A 403 -20.64 12.82 23.18
CA ASN A 403 -20.31 11.39 23.27
C ASN A 403 -21.52 10.46 23.09
N VAL A 404 -22.74 10.99 23.30
CA VAL A 404 -24.00 10.21 23.24
C VAL A 404 -24.89 10.73 22.11
N THR A 405 -25.35 11.97 22.19
CA THR A 405 -26.37 12.50 21.25
C THR A 405 -25.84 12.61 19.82
N ALA A 406 -24.63 13.16 19.62
CA ALA A 406 -24.02 13.21 18.30
C ALA A 406 -23.70 11.82 17.74
N THR A 407 -23.30 10.88 18.61
CA THR A 407 -23.06 9.48 18.24
C THR A 407 -24.35 8.78 17.79
N GLU A 408 -25.46 8.94 18.51
CA GLU A 408 -26.77 8.38 18.14
C GLU A 408 -27.26 8.91 16.78
N SER A 409 -27.10 10.22 16.55
CA SER A 409 -27.43 10.89 15.29
C SER A 409 -26.59 10.33 14.13
N LEU A 410 -25.27 10.21 14.31
CA LEU A 410 -24.37 9.62 13.32
C LEU A 410 -24.73 8.15 13.02
N ALA A 411 -25.01 7.36 14.06
CA ALA A 411 -25.43 5.97 13.89
C ALA A 411 -26.73 5.87 13.09
N SER A 412 -27.69 6.75 13.34
CA SER A 412 -28.97 6.76 12.63
C SER A 412 -28.80 7.08 11.15
N LEU A 413 -27.94 8.06 10.83
CA LEU A 413 -27.60 8.42 9.46
C LEU A 413 -26.80 7.32 8.73
N CYS A 414 -25.95 6.57 9.44
CA CYS A 414 -25.23 5.43 8.88
C CYS A 414 -26.17 4.24 8.61
N ALA A 415 -27.04 3.92 9.56
CA ALA A 415 -28.00 2.82 9.45
C ALA A 415 -28.99 3.01 8.30
N SER A 416 -29.45 4.25 8.06
CA SER A 416 -30.34 4.56 6.93
C SER A 416 -29.66 4.47 5.56
N ARG A 417 -28.32 4.46 5.51
CA ARG A 417 -27.50 4.44 4.29
C ARG A 417 -26.70 3.15 4.08
N ASP A 418 -26.93 2.13 4.92
CA ASP A 418 -26.19 0.86 4.88
C ASP A 418 -24.68 1.03 5.06
N ILE A 419 -24.27 2.03 5.85
CA ILE A 419 -22.88 2.32 6.14
C ILE A 419 -22.45 1.55 7.39
N LEU A 420 -21.36 0.81 7.31
CA LEU A 420 -20.73 0.19 8.48
C LEU A 420 -20.21 1.29 9.41
N LEU A 421 -20.60 1.28 10.68
CA LEU A 421 -20.09 2.18 11.70
C LEU A 421 -19.21 1.41 12.68
N ILE A 422 -17.95 1.84 12.84
CA ILE A 422 -17.06 1.41 13.92
C ILE A 422 -16.95 2.53 14.94
N TYR A 423 -17.54 2.33 16.12
CA TYR A 423 -17.48 3.23 17.26
C TYR A 423 -16.29 2.90 18.16
N ILE A 424 -15.36 3.84 18.31
CA ILE A 424 -14.24 3.66 19.24
C ILE A 424 -14.73 3.92 20.67
N SER A 425 -14.68 2.90 21.52
CA SER A 425 -15.02 2.97 22.94
C SER A 425 -13.77 2.80 23.82
N THR A 426 -13.94 2.48 25.10
CA THR A 426 -12.89 2.50 26.13
C THR A 426 -12.99 1.31 27.06
N ASP A 427 -11.84 0.91 27.62
CA ASP A 427 -11.74 0.00 28.76
C ASP A 427 -12.42 0.52 30.05
N TYR A 428 -12.60 1.83 30.19
CA TYR A 428 -13.27 2.48 31.35
C TYR A 428 -14.77 2.16 31.47
N VAL A 429 -15.34 1.37 30.56
CA VAL A 429 -16.71 0.82 30.73
C VAL A 429 -16.77 -0.27 31.80
N PHE A 430 -15.62 -0.86 32.15
CA PHE A 430 -15.52 -1.92 33.16
C PHE A 430 -15.20 -1.35 34.55
N PRO A 431 -15.61 -2.07 35.62
CA PRO A 431 -15.34 -1.64 37.00
C PRO A 431 -13.86 -1.72 37.38
N GLY A 432 -13.13 -2.63 36.74
CA GLY A 432 -11.71 -2.85 36.92
C GLY A 432 -11.30 -3.19 38.34
N LYS A 433 -12.06 -4.05 39.03
CA LYS A 433 -11.72 -4.52 40.39
C LYS A 433 -10.55 -5.52 40.34
N PRO A 434 -9.73 -5.59 41.40
CA PRO A 434 -8.65 -6.59 41.48
C PRO A 434 -9.17 -8.01 41.30
N GLY A 435 -8.59 -8.75 40.34
CA GLY A 435 -8.92 -10.16 40.08
C GLY A 435 -9.98 -10.40 38.99
N ASP A 436 -10.68 -9.38 38.52
CA ASP A 436 -11.75 -9.52 37.52
C ASP A 436 -11.22 -9.53 36.06
N ALA A 437 -10.03 -8.96 35.82
CA ALA A 437 -9.43 -8.87 34.49
C ALA A 437 -8.69 -10.18 34.10
N PRO A 438 -8.60 -10.55 32.80
CA PRO A 438 -9.05 -9.79 31.63
C PRO A 438 -10.57 -9.86 31.38
N TYR A 439 -11.15 -8.73 30.98
CA TYR A 439 -12.58 -8.64 30.64
C TYR A 439 -12.84 -9.13 29.23
N ALA A 440 -13.77 -10.07 29.08
CA ALA A 440 -14.35 -10.46 27.80
C ALA A 440 -15.34 -9.39 27.28
N ALA A 441 -15.68 -9.43 25.98
CA ALA A 441 -16.52 -8.41 25.35
C ALA A 441 -17.95 -8.35 25.95
N ASP A 442 -18.45 -9.49 26.41
CA ASP A 442 -19.74 -9.71 27.06
C ASP A 442 -19.71 -9.60 28.59
N ALA A 443 -18.55 -9.31 29.19
CA ALA A 443 -18.44 -9.14 30.64
C ALA A 443 -19.30 -7.95 31.12
N PRO A 444 -19.86 -8.00 32.34
CA PRO A 444 -20.70 -6.92 32.87
C PRO A 444 -19.96 -5.57 32.92
N GLN A 445 -20.59 -4.53 32.35
CA GLN A 445 -20.07 -3.16 32.42
C GLN A 445 -20.54 -2.47 33.71
N GLN A 446 -19.63 -1.72 34.35
CA GLN A 446 -19.91 -0.91 35.53
C GLN A 446 -18.87 0.21 35.61
N PRO A 447 -19.03 1.29 34.82
CA PRO A 447 -18.06 2.37 34.77
C PRO A 447 -17.85 3.05 36.13
N THR A 448 -16.62 3.45 36.44
CA THR A 448 -16.29 4.10 37.73
C THR A 448 -16.32 5.63 37.68
N ASN A 449 -16.52 6.22 36.51
CA ASN A 449 -16.52 7.68 36.30
C ASN A 449 -17.43 8.09 35.14
N LEU A 450 -17.71 9.39 35.02
CA LEU A 450 -18.62 9.93 34.00
C LEU A 450 -18.13 9.68 32.56
N TYR A 451 -16.81 9.75 32.33
CA TYR A 451 -16.26 9.44 31.00
C TYR A 451 -16.60 8.00 30.58
N GLY A 452 -16.32 7.01 31.44
CA GLY A 452 -16.69 5.62 31.17
C GLY A 452 -18.20 5.44 30.98
N GLN A 453 -19.02 6.12 31.79
CA GLN A 453 -20.49 6.09 31.64
C GLN A 453 -20.95 6.66 30.30
N THR A 454 -20.45 7.82 29.88
CA THR A 454 -20.86 8.44 28.60
C THR A 454 -20.39 7.64 27.39
N LYS A 455 -19.24 6.95 27.48
CA LYS A 455 -18.79 6.03 26.43
C LYS A 455 -19.67 4.79 26.36
N LEU A 456 -20.06 4.22 27.51
CA LEU A 456 -21.02 3.11 27.57
C LEU A 456 -22.39 3.52 27.01
N ASP A 457 -22.91 4.67 27.40
CA ASP A 457 -24.16 5.23 26.87
C ASP A 457 -24.09 5.38 25.33
N GLY A 458 -22.94 5.78 24.79
CA GLY A 458 -22.67 5.81 23.36
C GLY A 458 -22.63 4.43 22.69
N GLU A 459 -22.08 3.40 23.34
CA GLU A 459 -22.16 2.00 22.86
C GLU A 459 -23.62 1.57 22.72
N HIS A 460 -24.43 1.79 23.76
CA HIS A 460 -25.86 1.46 23.75
C HIS A 460 -26.60 2.21 22.64
N ALA A 461 -26.30 3.50 22.43
CA ALA A 461 -26.92 4.28 21.37
C ALA A 461 -26.65 3.68 19.98
N VAL A 462 -25.40 3.35 19.67
CA VAL A 462 -25.02 2.73 18.39
C VAL A 462 -25.73 1.39 18.21
N LEU A 463 -25.61 0.49 19.19
CA LEU A 463 -26.16 -0.86 19.10
C LEU A 463 -27.69 -0.83 18.97
N ASN A 464 -28.38 -0.01 19.76
CA ASN A 464 -29.84 0.11 19.72
C ASN A 464 -30.35 0.67 18.38
N VAL A 465 -29.64 1.64 17.79
CA VAL A 465 -30.02 2.21 16.48
C VAL A 465 -29.94 1.17 15.38
N PHE A 466 -28.83 0.41 15.32
CA PHE A 466 -28.64 -0.62 14.31
C PHE A 466 -29.55 -1.84 14.53
N GLU A 467 -29.88 -2.18 15.78
CA GLU A 467 -30.89 -3.19 16.11
C GLU A 467 -32.28 -2.79 15.61
N LYS A 468 -32.72 -1.56 15.93
CA LYS A 468 -34.01 -1.01 15.47
C LYS A 468 -34.11 -0.94 13.94
N ALA A 469 -32.98 -0.70 13.25
CA ALA A 469 -32.91 -0.70 11.80
C ALA A 469 -32.86 -2.11 11.18
N ASN A 470 -32.91 -3.17 11.99
CA ASN A 470 -32.71 -4.57 11.59
C ASN A 470 -31.38 -4.80 10.85
N LYS A 471 -30.34 -4.07 11.27
CA LYS A 471 -28.97 -4.13 10.71
C LYS A 471 -27.92 -4.29 11.83
N PRO A 472 -28.09 -5.25 12.77
CA PRO A 472 -27.24 -5.38 13.95
C PRO A 472 -25.74 -5.48 13.66
N ARG A 473 -25.35 -5.98 12.48
CA ARG A 473 -23.95 -6.24 12.11
C ARG A 473 -23.29 -5.12 11.30
N LEU A 474 -23.94 -3.96 11.24
CA LEU A 474 -23.37 -2.73 10.69
C LEU A 474 -23.03 -1.70 11.77
N GLY A 475 -23.42 -1.90 13.03
CA GLY A 475 -23.01 -1.07 14.17
C GLY A 475 -22.04 -1.82 15.07
N ILE A 476 -20.75 -1.50 14.99
CA ILE A 476 -19.68 -2.22 15.69
C ILE A 476 -19.05 -1.30 16.74
N VAL A 477 -18.81 -1.85 17.92
CA VAL A 477 -18.08 -1.20 19.02
C VAL A 477 -16.68 -1.79 19.11
N LEU A 478 -15.65 -0.96 19.13
CA LEU A 478 -14.27 -1.37 19.38
C LEU A 478 -13.76 -0.70 20.66
N ARG A 479 -13.64 -1.45 21.76
CA ARG A 479 -13.06 -0.98 23.02
C ARG A 479 -11.55 -1.03 22.96
N VAL A 480 -10.90 0.07 23.35
CA VAL A 480 -9.44 0.20 23.42
C VAL A 480 -9.01 0.77 24.77
N PRO A 481 -7.81 0.45 25.29
CA PRO A 481 -7.32 0.98 26.56
C PRO A 481 -6.64 2.35 26.36
N VAL A 482 -5.79 2.74 27.29
CA VAL A 482 -4.92 3.91 27.14
C VAL A 482 -4.01 3.76 25.91
N LEU A 483 -3.89 4.83 25.13
CA LEU A 483 -3.18 4.81 23.85
C LEU A 483 -1.85 5.57 23.89
N TYR A 484 -0.87 5.12 23.12
CA TYR A 484 0.39 5.83 22.84
C TYR A 484 0.72 5.81 21.34
N GLY A 485 1.73 6.57 20.91
CA GLY A 485 2.11 6.67 19.49
C GLY A 485 2.54 8.08 19.06
N ASP A 486 2.51 8.33 17.75
CA ASP A 486 2.95 9.58 17.11
C ASP A 486 2.02 10.76 17.45
N ALA A 487 2.45 11.60 18.39
CA ALA A 487 1.72 12.75 18.92
C ALA A 487 2.29 14.07 18.39
N GLU A 488 1.42 15.04 18.08
CA GLU A 488 1.86 16.40 17.74
C GLU A 488 2.38 17.14 18.98
N VAL A 489 1.75 16.91 20.13
CA VAL A 489 2.19 17.39 21.44
C VAL A 489 2.05 16.26 22.47
N PRO A 490 2.95 16.14 23.46
CA PRO A 490 2.91 15.05 24.44
C PRO A 490 1.57 14.94 25.18
N ALA A 491 0.91 16.07 25.45
CA ALA A 491 -0.40 16.13 26.09
C ALA A 491 -1.55 15.48 25.30
N GLU A 492 -1.32 15.05 24.05
CA GLU A 492 -2.30 14.26 23.29
C GLU A 492 -2.50 12.85 23.87
N SER A 493 -1.60 12.35 24.71
CA SER A 493 -1.71 11.03 25.35
C SER A 493 -1.31 11.07 26.82
N ALA A 494 -2.03 10.29 27.62
CA ALA A 494 -1.69 10.06 29.03
C ALA A 494 -0.39 9.26 29.23
N VAL A 495 0.12 8.63 28.17
CA VAL A 495 1.42 7.93 28.13
C VAL A 495 2.50 8.88 27.63
N ASN A 496 2.30 9.55 26.49
CA ASN A 496 3.32 10.42 25.91
C ASN A 496 3.74 11.57 26.85
N VAL A 497 2.79 12.15 27.59
CA VAL A 497 3.07 13.22 28.57
C VAL A 497 4.00 12.77 29.70
N LEU A 498 4.13 11.46 29.96
CA LEU A 498 5.04 10.95 30.99
C LEU A 498 6.52 11.13 30.62
N MET A 499 6.84 11.31 29.33
CA MET A 499 8.19 11.69 28.91
C MET A 499 8.55 13.08 29.43
N ASP A 500 7.61 14.03 29.38
CA ASP A 500 7.81 15.38 29.96
C ASP A 500 7.98 15.31 31.47
N SER A 501 7.26 14.40 32.15
CA SER A 501 7.45 14.17 33.59
C SER A 501 8.87 13.72 33.92
N VAL A 502 9.45 12.82 33.12
CA VAL A 502 10.84 12.36 33.29
C VAL A 502 11.85 13.49 33.08
N TRP A 503 11.61 14.39 32.13
CA TRP A 503 12.46 15.57 31.93
C TRP A 503 12.32 16.61 33.05
N LYS A 504 11.09 16.89 33.50
CA LYS A 504 10.84 17.90 34.55
C LYS A 504 11.51 17.57 35.86
N VAL A 505 11.60 16.30 36.24
CA VAL A 505 12.29 15.89 37.48
C VAL A 505 13.82 16.00 37.42
N GLN A 506 14.39 16.41 36.27
CA GLN A 506 15.81 16.72 36.18
C GLN A 506 16.14 18.14 36.67
N GLU A 507 15.12 18.99 36.86
CA GLU A 507 15.31 20.33 37.42
C GLU A 507 15.71 20.26 38.91
N PRO A 508 16.54 21.20 39.41
CA PRO A 508 16.92 21.23 40.83
C PRO A 508 15.71 21.21 41.76
N ASP A 509 15.75 20.34 42.79
CA ASP A 509 14.70 20.17 43.80
C ASP A 509 13.32 19.72 43.28
N ALA A 510 13.19 19.41 41.99
CA ALA A 510 11.93 18.97 41.40
C ALA A 510 11.60 17.53 41.87
N THR A 511 10.45 17.38 42.51
CA THR A 511 9.90 16.09 42.89
C THR A 511 8.44 15.98 42.50
N MET A 512 7.99 14.77 42.15
CA MET A 512 6.58 14.52 41.85
C MET A 512 6.15 13.12 42.29
N LYS A 513 4.86 12.97 42.60
CA LYS A 513 4.25 11.66 42.81
C LYS A 513 3.70 11.13 41.48
N MET A 514 3.87 9.83 41.23
CA MET A 514 3.34 9.16 40.04
C MET A 514 2.59 7.89 40.42
N ASP A 515 1.45 7.66 39.78
CA ASP A 515 0.58 6.50 40.01
C ASP A 515 1.33 5.17 39.79
N HIS A 516 1.37 4.36 40.85
CA HIS A 516 1.92 3.00 40.87
C HIS A 516 0.90 2.01 41.45
N TRP A 517 -0.39 2.34 41.36
CA TRP A 517 -1.46 1.46 41.80
C TRP A 517 -2.23 0.89 40.61
N ALA A 518 -2.66 1.73 39.67
CA ALA A 518 -3.51 1.27 38.58
C ALA A 518 -2.69 0.65 37.43
N LEU A 519 -3.10 -0.55 37.02
CA LEU A 519 -2.56 -1.27 35.89
C LEU A 519 -3.11 -0.71 34.57
N ARG A 520 -2.24 -0.65 33.57
CA ARG A 520 -2.49 -0.08 32.24
C ARG A 520 -1.85 -0.96 31.18
N TYR A 521 -2.52 -0.97 30.03
CA TYR A 521 -2.08 -1.71 28.84
C TYR A 521 -1.89 -0.73 27.67
N PRO A 522 -0.79 0.06 27.67
CA PRO A 522 -0.56 1.07 26.66
C PRO A 522 -0.56 0.43 25.26
N THR A 523 -1.50 0.85 24.43
CA THR A 523 -1.70 0.25 23.10
C THR A 523 -1.37 1.27 22.01
N ASN A 524 -0.59 0.86 21.00
CA ASN A 524 -0.12 1.78 19.97
C ASN A 524 -1.26 2.19 19.03
N THR A 525 -1.36 3.48 18.74
CA THR A 525 -2.37 4.03 17.80
C THR A 525 -2.26 3.48 16.38
N GLU A 526 -1.06 3.10 15.91
CA GLU A 526 -0.88 2.44 14.61
C GLU A 526 -1.52 1.05 14.58
N ASP A 527 -1.39 0.29 15.67
CA ASP A 527 -1.99 -1.03 15.79
C ASP A 527 -3.52 -0.92 15.86
N VAL A 528 -4.06 0.04 16.63
CA VAL A 528 -5.50 0.30 16.65
C VAL A 528 -6.01 0.69 15.26
N GLY A 529 -5.26 1.54 14.54
CA GLY A 529 -5.58 1.92 13.17
C GLY A 529 -5.65 0.72 12.22
N ARG A 530 -4.65 -0.17 12.30
CA ARG A 530 -4.61 -1.44 11.55
C ARG A 530 -5.83 -2.32 11.88
N VAL A 531 -6.14 -2.51 13.17
CA VAL A 531 -7.30 -3.30 13.60
C VAL A 531 -8.62 -2.70 13.11
N CYS A 532 -8.78 -1.37 13.12
CA CYS A 532 -9.97 -0.72 12.55
C CYS A 532 -10.13 -1.03 11.05
N HIS A 533 -9.04 -0.97 10.29
CA HIS A 533 -9.04 -1.33 8.88
C HIS A 533 -9.39 -2.81 8.67
N ASP A 534 -8.75 -3.72 9.40
CA ASP A 534 -8.92 -5.16 9.23
C ASP A 534 -10.34 -5.61 9.60
N VAL A 535 -10.91 -5.00 10.65
CA VAL A 535 -12.32 -5.16 11.01
C VAL A 535 -13.22 -4.63 9.89
N ALA A 536 -12.99 -3.42 9.39
CA ALA A 536 -13.81 -2.88 8.30
C ALA A 536 -13.78 -3.76 7.04
N ALA A 537 -12.61 -4.23 6.64
CA ALA A 537 -12.44 -5.15 5.52
C ALA A 537 -13.20 -6.46 5.76
N LYS A 538 -12.98 -7.10 6.92
CA LYS A 538 -13.64 -8.36 7.29
C LYS A 538 -15.17 -8.25 7.22
N TYR A 539 -15.74 -7.17 7.76
CA TYR A 539 -17.19 -6.98 7.78
C TYR A 539 -17.72 -6.61 6.41
N LEU A 540 -16.99 -5.86 5.59
CA LEU A 540 -17.48 -5.46 4.27
C LEU A 540 -17.28 -6.54 3.20
N ASP A 541 -16.37 -7.48 3.38
CA ASP A 541 -16.04 -8.54 2.39
C ASP A 541 -16.72 -9.88 2.66
N THR A 542 -17.41 -10.04 3.79
CA THR A 542 -18.13 -11.27 4.11
C THR A 542 -19.56 -11.26 3.56
N ASP A 543 -19.96 -12.38 2.95
CA ASP A 543 -21.33 -12.59 2.44
C ASP A 543 -22.34 -12.82 3.57
N ASP A 544 -21.91 -13.41 4.70
CA ASP A 544 -22.73 -13.63 5.88
C ASP A 544 -22.10 -13.01 7.14
N ARG A 545 -22.73 -11.94 7.64
CA ARG A 545 -22.29 -11.22 8.83
C ARG A 545 -22.92 -11.74 10.13
N SER A 546 -23.90 -12.64 10.05
CA SER A 546 -24.74 -13.03 11.20
C SER A 546 -23.92 -13.55 12.39
N ALA A 547 -22.86 -14.31 12.10
CA ALA A 547 -21.93 -14.89 13.06
C ALA A 547 -20.86 -13.93 13.60
N LEU A 548 -20.75 -12.70 13.08
CA LEU A 548 -19.76 -11.73 13.54
C LEU A 548 -20.22 -10.99 14.81
N PRO A 549 -19.32 -10.73 15.78
CA PRO A 549 -19.66 -10.07 17.05
C PRO A 549 -19.87 -8.56 16.89
N GLN A 550 -20.79 -7.95 17.62
CA GLN A 550 -20.97 -6.48 17.58
C GLN A 550 -19.93 -5.72 18.41
N ILE A 551 -19.39 -6.36 19.44
CA ILE A 551 -18.47 -5.74 20.39
C ILE A 551 -17.14 -6.46 20.28
N LEU A 552 -16.11 -5.68 19.95
CA LEU A 552 -14.73 -6.10 19.80
C LEU A 552 -13.85 -5.34 20.79
N GLN A 553 -12.72 -5.92 21.14
CA GLN A 553 -11.78 -5.31 22.08
C GLN A 553 -10.35 -5.53 21.59
N PHE A 554 -9.53 -4.49 21.66
CA PHE A 554 -8.13 -4.56 21.27
C PHE A 554 -7.23 -3.89 22.32
N SER A 555 -6.20 -4.60 22.76
CA SER A 555 -5.26 -4.15 23.77
C SER A 555 -3.91 -4.83 23.56
N SER A 556 -2.81 -4.13 23.87
CA SER A 556 -1.51 -4.76 24.11
C SER A 556 -1.56 -5.66 25.35
N GLU A 557 -0.61 -6.59 25.42
CA GLU A 557 -0.30 -7.40 26.61
C GLU A 557 0.79 -6.76 27.47
N ASP A 558 1.41 -5.67 27.00
CA ASP A 558 2.35 -4.86 27.78
C ASP A 558 1.65 -4.27 28.99
N LYS A 559 2.09 -4.65 30.19
CA LYS A 559 1.44 -4.24 31.45
C LYS A 559 2.35 -3.32 32.25
N PHE A 560 1.83 -2.13 32.56
CA PHE A 560 2.55 -1.13 33.33
C PHE A 560 1.63 -0.32 34.26
N THR A 561 2.19 0.28 35.30
CA THR A 561 1.66 1.51 35.90
C THR A 561 2.28 2.76 35.25
N LYS A 562 1.77 3.96 35.56
CA LYS A 562 2.41 5.20 35.08
C LYS A 562 3.84 5.36 35.60
N TYR A 563 4.07 5.00 36.86
CA TYR A 563 5.41 4.99 37.46
C TYR A 563 6.36 4.08 36.68
N GLU A 564 5.97 2.85 36.38
CA GLU A 564 6.80 1.90 35.62
C GLU A 564 7.11 2.42 34.20
N ILE A 565 6.15 3.05 33.52
CA ILE A 565 6.40 3.73 32.24
C ILE A 565 7.48 4.82 32.38
N CYS A 566 7.44 5.63 33.46
CA CYS A 566 8.48 6.61 33.73
C CYS A 566 9.85 5.95 33.97
N GLN A 567 9.90 4.79 34.64
CA GLN A 567 11.15 4.02 34.79
C GLN A 567 11.69 3.61 33.43
N THR A 568 10.85 3.01 32.58
CA THR A 568 11.22 2.62 31.22
C THR A 568 11.72 3.81 30.39
N PHE A 569 11.05 4.97 30.47
CA PHE A 569 11.50 6.18 29.79
C PHE A 569 12.84 6.69 30.33
N GLY A 570 13.06 6.67 31.64
CA GLY A 570 14.35 6.97 32.25
C GLY A 570 15.46 6.07 31.73
N GLU A 571 15.21 4.75 31.63
CA GLU A 571 16.15 3.78 31.08
C GLU A 571 16.46 4.01 29.59
N ILE A 572 15.44 4.30 28.78
CA ILE A 572 15.58 4.60 27.35
C ILE A 572 16.43 5.86 27.15
N MET A 573 16.15 6.91 27.93
CA MET A 573 16.81 8.22 27.80
C MET A 573 18.14 8.31 28.54
N GLY A 574 18.47 7.33 29.40
CA GLY A 574 19.64 7.38 30.27
C GLY A 574 19.53 8.44 31.39
N LEU A 575 18.32 8.73 31.85
CA LEU A 575 18.03 9.74 32.86
C LEU A 575 17.65 9.10 34.22
N PRO A 576 18.14 9.63 35.35
CA PRO A 576 17.70 9.18 36.66
C PRO A 576 16.25 9.61 36.92
N ILE A 577 15.49 8.79 37.62
CA ILE A 577 14.09 9.07 37.98
C ILE A 577 13.88 9.21 39.50
N THR A 578 14.94 9.48 40.26
CA THR A 578 14.92 9.53 41.73
C THR A 578 13.97 10.57 42.31
N GLY A 579 13.68 11.63 41.55
CA GLY A 579 12.68 12.67 41.87
C GLY A 579 11.22 12.24 41.68
N ILE A 580 10.95 11.11 41.00
CA ILE A 580 9.61 10.54 40.84
C ILE A 580 9.36 9.54 41.97
N LYS A 581 8.36 9.81 42.81
CA LYS A 581 7.96 8.92 43.93
C LYS A 581 6.72 8.10 43.54
N PRO A 582 6.74 6.76 43.71
CA PRO A 582 5.58 5.93 43.42
C PRO A 582 4.46 6.20 44.42
N ASN A 583 3.22 6.29 43.93
CA ASN A 583 2.01 6.35 44.73
C ASN A 583 1.24 5.02 44.60
N THR A 584 1.25 4.22 45.65
CA THR A 584 0.60 2.90 45.71
C THR A 584 -0.75 2.92 46.44
N GLU A 585 -1.17 4.07 46.96
CA GLU A 585 -2.40 4.21 47.78
C GLU A 585 -3.68 4.11 46.93
N GLY A 586 -3.58 4.33 45.62
CA GLY A 586 -4.69 4.23 44.68
C GLY A 586 -5.51 5.52 44.54
N ASN A 587 -6.81 5.38 44.28
CA ASN A 587 -7.70 6.53 44.19
C ASN A 587 -7.82 7.23 45.55
N ASP A 588 -7.81 8.56 45.53
CA ASP A 588 -8.30 9.36 46.66
C ASP A 588 -9.83 9.15 46.76
N PRO A 589 -10.36 8.68 47.91
CA PRO A 589 -11.81 8.52 48.10
C PRO A 589 -12.61 9.81 47.89
N ASN A 590 -11.97 10.98 48.01
CA ASN A 590 -12.59 12.29 47.83
C ASN A 590 -12.40 12.86 46.41
N ALA A 591 -11.64 12.20 45.54
CA ALA A 591 -11.50 12.63 44.16
C ALA A 591 -12.80 12.42 43.37
N THR A 592 -13.18 13.42 42.57
CA THR A 592 -14.36 13.36 41.71
C THR A 592 -14.25 12.27 40.63
N VAL A 593 -13.03 12.01 40.14
CA VAL A 593 -12.75 10.97 39.16
C VAL A 593 -12.12 9.75 39.84
N GLN A 594 -12.86 8.63 39.87
CA GLN A 594 -12.35 7.34 40.31
C GLN A 594 -11.83 6.54 39.11
N ARG A 595 -10.58 6.05 39.19
CA ARG A 595 -9.94 5.27 38.13
C ARG A 595 -10.01 3.77 38.45
N PRO A 596 -10.25 2.89 37.46
CA PRO A 596 -10.23 1.46 37.68
C PRO A 596 -8.79 0.97 37.97
N TYR A 597 -8.70 -0.09 38.79
CA TYR A 597 -7.43 -0.73 39.14
C TYR A 597 -6.87 -1.51 37.94
N ASP A 598 -7.65 -2.39 37.33
CA ASP A 598 -7.23 -3.18 36.16
C ASP A 598 -8.40 -3.42 35.20
N CYS A 599 -8.32 -2.84 33.99
CA CYS A 599 -9.29 -3.06 32.91
C CYS A 599 -8.66 -3.76 31.70
N HIS A 600 -7.77 -4.73 31.89
CA HIS A 600 -7.21 -5.52 30.79
C HIS A 600 -8.32 -6.08 29.88
N LEU A 601 -8.21 -5.82 28.58
CA LEU A 601 -9.21 -6.26 27.60
C LEU A 601 -8.78 -7.55 26.93
N SER A 602 -9.66 -8.55 26.90
CA SER A 602 -9.44 -9.77 26.12
C SER A 602 -9.60 -9.52 24.62
N THR A 603 -8.59 -9.90 23.83
CA THR A 603 -8.58 -9.83 22.36
C THR A 603 -9.17 -11.07 21.67
N ALA A 604 -9.78 -11.99 22.42
CA ALA A 604 -10.24 -13.29 21.93
C ALA A 604 -11.24 -13.19 20.76
N ALA A 605 -12.18 -12.23 20.81
CA ALA A 605 -13.17 -12.04 19.76
C ALA A 605 -12.54 -11.64 18.40
N LEU A 606 -11.48 -10.83 18.41
CA LEU A 606 -10.73 -10.48 17.19
C LEU A 606 -10.00 -11.69 16.62
N LYS A 607 -9.33 -12.48 17.49
CA LYS A 607 -8.66 -13.72 17.08
C LYS A 607 -9.64 -14.70 16.44
N GLN A 608 -10.83 -14.86 17.02
CA GLN A 608 -11.86 -15.77 16.53
C GLN A 608 -12.32 -15.43 15.10
N ILE A 609 -12.39 -14.14 14.74
CA ILE A 609 -12.78 -13.71 13.39
C ILE A 609 -11.58 -13.59 12.41
N GLY A 610 -10.37 -13.94 12.87
CA GLY A 610 -9.14 -13.95 12.08
C GLY A 610 -8.49 -12.58 11.88
N VAL A 611 -8.76 -11.61 12.76
CA VAL A 611 -8.06 -10.31 12.76
C VAL A 611 -6.73 -10.46 13.50
N ASP A 612 -5.65 -9.94 12.93
CA ASP A 612 -4.34 -9.94 13.56
C ASP A 612 -4.33 -9.02 14.79
N VAL A 613 -3.94 -9.56 15.94
CA VAL A 613 -3.87 -8.84 17.21
C VAL A 613 -2.44 -8.58 17.68
N SER A 614 -1.45 -8.73 16.79
CA SER A 614 -0.07 -8.34 17.06
C SER A 614 0.03 -6.85 17.42
N THR A 615 0.94 -6.53 18.35
CA THR A 615 1.19 -5.17 18.81
C THR A 615 2.66 -4.79 18.62
N GLN A 616 2.91 -3.49 18.46
CA GLN A 616 4.26 -2.93 18.56
C GLN A 616 4.84 -3.24 19.93
N ASP A 617 6.13 -3.59 19.97
CA ASP A 617 6.88 -3.68 21.23
C ASP A 617 6.99 -2.28 21.85
N PHE A 618 6.47 -2.10 23.07
CA PHE A 618 6.41 -0.79 23.73
C PHE A 618 7.79 -0.12 23.82
N VAL A 619 8.79 -0.84 24.32
CA VAL A 619 10.15 -0.31 24.53
C VAL A 619 10.84 -0.01 23.19
N GLY A 620 10.76 -0.93 22.24
CA GLY A 620 11.33 -0.83 20.90
C GLY A 620 10.77 0.34 20.12
N TRP A 621 9.44 0.52 20.15
CA TRP A 621 8.79 1.66 19.51
C TRP A 621 9.27 2.99 20.12
N TRP A 622 9.31 3.10 21.45
CA TRP A 622 9.76 4.33 22.11
C TRP A 622 11.24 4.63 21.86
N ARG A 623 12.12 3.64 21.89
CA ARG A 623 13.55 3.81 21.53
C ARG A 623 13.72 4.36 20.13
N TRP A 624 12.99 3.80 19.17
CA TRP A 624 13.01 4.28 17.79
C TRP A 624 12.47 5.71 17.69
N HIS A 625 11.32 5.97 18.33
CA HIS A 625 10.63 7.27 18.26
C HIS A 625 11.48 8.42 18.79
N VAL A 626 12.15 8.22 19.93
CA VAL A 626 13.03 9.24 20.54
C VAL A 626 14.47 9.20 20.04
N ARG A 627 14.77 8.33 19.07
CA ARG A 627 16.10 8.12 18.49
C ARG A 627 17.18 7.74 19.52
N ALA A 628 16.78 7.02 20.57
CA ALA A 628 17.69 6.51 21.60
C ALA A 628 18.37 5.20 21.14
N PHE A 629 19.15 5.28 20.06
CA PHE A 629 20.04 4.20 19.65
C PHE A 629 21.34 4.34 20.44
N ARG A 630 21.57 3.44 21.41
CA ARG A 630 22.89 3.38 22.07
C ARG A 630 23.95 3.14 21.00
N LYS A 631 25.04 3.92 21.05
CA LYS A 631 26.29 3.55 20.38
C LYS A 631 26.87 2.28 21.02
#